data_AF-A0A975QR96-F1
#
_entry.id   AF-A0A975QR96-F1
#
_cell.length_a   1.000
_cell.length_b   1.000
_cell.length_c   1.000
_cell.angle_alpha   90.00
_cell.angle_beta   90.00
_cell.angle_gamma   90.00
#
_symmetry.space_group_name_H-M   'P 1'
#
loop_
_entity.id
_entity.type
_entity.pdbx_description
1 polymer ?
#
loop_
_entity_poly.entity_id
_entity_poly.type
_entity_poly.pdbx_seq_one_letter_code
_entity_poly.pdbx_strand_id
1 'polypeptide(L)'
;MKNIMLLLILLLTGCACRNIDENPNMESPITDNKDLVDNELSDVIEYKYDLKLKDLSIDYDLDYNTLKAYSYSKNEGITYINIEDFITFLSGSIEETTVEKANELTLSFEIEIDSDLREYFDDDYYIYKMIINGNENTVYLNDVDMLESWNVYPQTDYTQGLEVVDYKQNDVDYSREIDLDDYEMDIVMFENSYYIPLYLANFFLTGDAINIYEVEDTLLLFDQQTTEKTLLDEFKNKERLNIDYLNHETYNYLALYFDYFYGLQEFKDMNNIYDILNSYDIEDATKYTNFYYEVNSFINELNDLHTMLVSAGYNYPDYQRSYYLEEGSKLVNYVEALNSYYCFLDDETVRYTVIDDVAYITINGFTLDIPELLSNVMEDARNYDDIVIDLKCNGGGLISSAIHVLTYMTDDPIPVGYLDPETGSMATIYYKSIDSNFLDKNYYVVSSKATFSAANLFTSIVKDNELGTIIGDTSLGGACAIQYTVTPDGSIFTSSSNTGLINRNGLLIENGIEPDIFLIELAEDEIYEQSVVNIIKSKR
;
A
#
# COMPACT_ATOMS: atom_id res chain seq x y z
N MET A 1 -23.73 -2.03 16.17
CA MET A 1 -22.79 -2.70 15.25
C MET A 1 -22.82 -1.92 13.96
N LYS A 2 -22.15 -0.78 14.00
CA LYS A 2 -21.75 0.02 12.84
C LYS A 2 -20.24 0.03 12.99
N ASN A 3 -19.58 -0.84 12.24
CA ASN A 3 -18.17 -1.12 12.38
C ASN A 3 -17.39 -0.45 11.26
N ILE A 4 -16.14 -0.20 11.61
CA ILE A 4 -15.22 0.76 11.04
C ILE A 4 -14.79 0.34 9.66
N MET A 5 -14.82 1.30 8.77
CA MET A 5 -14.27 1.17 7.46
C MET A 5 -13.44 2.42 7.27
N LEU A 6 -12.13 2.29 7.11
CA LEU A 6 -11.35 3.40 6.58
C LEU A 6 -11.27 4.68 7.45
N LEU A 7 -11.53 4.63 8.77
CA LEU A 7 -11.37 5.81 9.63
C LEU A 7 -9.90 6.21 9.83
N LEU A 8 -8.94 5.32 9.53
CA LEU A 8 -7.52 5.51 9.84
C LEU A 8 -6.59 5.65 8.67
N ILE A 9 -7.05 5.36 7.45
CA ILE A 9 -6.30 5.76 6.25
C ILE A 9 -6.13 7.31 6.22
N LEU A 10 -6.89 8.07 7.02
CA LEU A 10 -6.89 9.54 6.99
C LEU A 10 -6.74 10.26 8.33
N LEU A 11 -6.92 9.59 9.46
CA LEU A 11 -6.48 10.21 10.72
C LEU A 11 -4.96 10.43 10.71
N LEU A 12 -4.19 9.74 9.84
CA LEU A 12 -2.75 9.97 9.59
C LEU A 12 -2.39 11.38 9.11
N THR A 13 -3.38 12.26 8.98
CA THR A 13 -3.21 13.54 8.33
C THR A 13 -4.01 14.70 8.95
N GLY A 14 -4.62 14.50 10.12
CA GLY A 14 -5.27 15.62 10.79
C GLY A 14 -5.79 15.29 12.18
N CYS A 15 -4.98 15.55 13.22
CA CYS A 15 -5.39 16.43 14.32
C CYS A 15 -4.25 16.73 15.31
N ALA A 16 -4.31 17.97 15.80
CA ALA A 16 -3.44 18.68 16.73
C ALA A 16 -2.62 17.89 17.77
N CYS A 17 -1.37 18.36 17.93
CA CYS A 17 -0.45 18.08 19.03
C CYS A 17 -1.13 17.92 20.40
N ARG A 18 -0.77 16.87 21.15
CA ARG A 18 -0.87 16.88 22.61
C ARG A 18 0.44 16.51 23.28
N ASN A 19 0.78 17.35 24.26
CA ASN A 19 1.93 17.19 25.15
C ASN A 19 1.78 15.91 25.98
N ILE A 20 2.85 15.11 25.99
CA ILE A 20 3.04 13.97 26.87
C ILE A 20 3.40 14.53 28.26
N ASP A 21 2.52 14.32 29.25
CA ASP A 21 2.84 14.48 30.67
C ASP A 21 2.83 13.11 31.37
N GLU A 22 3.79 12.97 32.27
CA GLU A 22 4.34 11.83 33.01
C GLU A 22 3.42 10.67 33.48
N ASN A 23 3.91 9.45 33.19
CA ASN A 23 3.94 8.18 33.94
C ASN A 23 3.29 8.12 35.35
N PRO A 24 2.59 7.02 35.69
CA PRO A 24 3.06 6.26 36.85
C PRO A 24 2.97 4.73 36.74
N ASN A 25 4.13 4.07 36.95
CA ASN A 25 4.39 2.80 37.64
C ASN A 25 3.29 1.72 37.71
N MET A 26 3.60 0.51 37.23
CA MET A 26 3.08 -0.73 37.85
C MET A 26 4.13 -1.83 37.98
N GLU A 27 4.12 -2.46 39.15
CA GLU A 27 5.01 -3.51 39.65
C GLU A 27 4.66 -4.90 39.07
N SER A 28 5.68 -5.75 38.92
CA SER A 28 5.55 -7.20 38.71
C SER A 28 4.94 -7.90 39.94
N PRO A 29 4.25 -9.05 39.75
CA PRO A 29 4.83 -10.26 40.35
C PRO A 29 4.68 -11.55 39.53
N ILE A 30 5.74 -12.34 39.63
CA ILE A 30 5.91 -13.75 39.26
C ILE A 30 4.97 -14.67 40.07
N THR A 31 4.43 -15.72 39.46
CA THR A 31 4.46 -17.10 40.03
C THR A 31 4.42 -18.18 38.97
N ASP A 32 5.48 -18.97 38.92
CA ASP A 32 5.59 -20.30 38.30
C ASP A 32 4.59 -21.30 38.91
N ASN A 33 4.05 -22.19 38.07
CA ASN A 33 3.82 -23.57 38.47
C ASN A 33 3.91 -24.53 37.28
N LYS A 34 4.86 -25.46 37.37
CA LYS A 34 5.05 -26.61 36.47
C LYS A 34 4.01 -27.69 36.74
N ASP A 35 3.55 -28.35 35.69
CA ASP A 35 3.79 -29.79 35.45
C ASP A 35 2.98 -30.25 34.23
N LEU A 36 3.64 -30.67 33.16
CA LEU A 36 3.17 -31.77 32.31
C LEU A 36 4.36 -32.59 31.78
N VAL A 37 4.11 -33.89 31.69
CA VAL A 37 5.08 -34.99 31.61
C VAL A 37 5.29 -35.45 30.16
N ASP A 38 6.54 -35.43 29.75
CA ASP A 38 7.35 -36.34 28.91
C ASP A 38 6.72 -37.26 27.82
N ASN A 39 7.37 -37.16 26.65
CA ASN A 39 7.60 -38.12 25.55
C ASN A 39 6.57 -38.29 24.43
N GLU A 40 6.75 -37.53 23.35
CA GLU A 40 7.23 -38.02 22.05
C GLU A 40 8.33 -37.03 21.58
N LEU A 41 9.28 -37.42 20.71
CA LEU A 41 10.28 -36.49 20.17
C LEU A 41 9.52 -35.34 19.49
N SER A 42 9.35 -34.23 20.20
CA SER A 42 8.35 -33.23 19.89
C SER A 42 8.82 -32.31 18.77
N ASP A 43 7.85 -31.62 18.21
CA ASP A 43 7.92 -30.34 17.53
C ASP A 43 8.69 -29.31 18.38
N VAL A 44 10.00 -29.51 18.54
CA VAL A 44 10.83 -28.66 19.40
C VAL A 44 11.15 -27.40 18.61
N ILE A 45 10.90 -26.27 19.25
CA ILE A 45 11.43 -24.98 18.86
C ILE A 45 12.67 -24.66 19.70
N GLU A 46 13.76 -24.27 19.05
CA GLU A 46 15.06 -24.06 19.70
C GLU A 46 15.59 -22.66 19.41
N TYR A 47 16.05 -21.96 20.45
CA TYR A 47 16.78 -20.70 20.29
C TYR A 47 18.05 -20.92 19.43
N LYS A 48 18.31 -19.97 18.51
CA LYS A 48 19.50 -19.99 17.65
C LYS A 48 20.45 -18.84 17.92
N TYR A 49 19.99 -17.61 17.70
CA TYR A 49 20.80 -16.40 17.79
C TYR A 49 19.92 -15.17 18.01
N ASP A 50 20.56 -14.05 18.35
CA ASP A 50 19.91 -12.75 18.40
C ASP A 50 20.10 -12.05 17.04
N LEU A 51 19.00 -11.62 16.44
CA LEU A 51 18.96 -10.70 15.31
C LEU A 51 19.22 -9.28 15.80
N LYS A 52 20.10 -8.55 15.13
CA LYS A 52 20.42 -7.15 15.45
C LYS A 52 19.72 -6.21 14.48
N LEU A 53 19.01 -5.22 15.02
CA LEU A 53 18.35 -4.20 14.22
C LEU A 53 19.37 -3.34 13.48
N LYS A 54 19.11 -3.13 12.20
CA LYS A 54 19.66 -2.03 11.42
C LYS A 54 18.48 -1.25 10.83
N ASP A 55 18.26 -0.07 11.39
CA ASP A 55 17.18 0.81 10.97
C ASP A 55 17.56 1.59 9.70
N LEU A 56 16.77 1.42 8.65
CA LEU A 56 16.86 2.15 7.39
C LEU A 56 15.62 3.04 7.17
N SER A 57 14.62 2.95 8.05
CA SER A 57 13.39 3.72 7.96
C SER A 57 13.64 5.20 8.24
N ILE A 58 12.73 6.04 7.76
CA ILE A 58 12.81 7.50 7.86
C ILE A 58 11.82 8.01 8.92
N ASP A 59 10.62 7.43 8.98
CA ASP A 59 9.53 7.96 9.81
C ASP A 59 9.35 7.27 11.17
N TYR A 60 10.01 6.13 11.40
CA TYR A 60 9.78 5.28 12.57
C TYR A 60 11.08 5.01 13.33
N ASP A 61 10.97 4.91 14.65
CA ASP A 61 12.07 4.50 15.52
C ASP A 61 11.56 3.35 16.40
N LEU A 62 12.36 2.29 16.55
CA LEU A 62 12.06 1.18 17.45
C LEU A 62 12.74 1.36 18.82
N ASP A 63 12.01 1.01 19.88
CA ASP A 63 12.53 1.05 21.25
C ASP A 63 13.61 -0.01 21.53
N TYR A 64 13.61 -1.09 20.75
CA TYR A 64 14.50 -2.24 20.91
C TYR A 64 15.34 -2.49 19.66
N ASN A 65 16.57 -2.99 19.86
CA ASN A 65 17.53 -3.20 18.79
C ASN A 65 17.97 -4.66 18.60
N THR A 66 17.32 -5.59 19.31
CA THR A 66 17.60 -7.02 19.21
C THR A 66 16.33 -7.85 19.33
N LEU A 67 16.22 -8.91 18.53
CA LEU A 67 15.12 -9.87 18.55
C LEU A 67 15.68 -11.29 18.57
N LYS A 68 15.09 -12.20 19.35
CA LYS A 68 15.55 -13.60 19.39
C LYS A 68 15.00 -14.39 18.22
N ALA A 69 15.87 -15.11 17.53
CA ALA A 69 15.52 -16.05 16.47
C ALA A 69 15.56 -17.49 16.98
N TYR A 70 14.61 -18.29 16.48
CA TYR A 70 14.41 -19.68 16.83
C TYR A 70 14.34 -20.54 15.55
N SER A 71 14.64 -21.83 15.65
CA SER A 71 14.34 -22.80 14.59
C SER A 71 13.26 -23.75 15.03
N TYR A 72 12.43 -24.16 14.08
CA TYR A 72 11.48 -25.23 14.27
C TYR A 72 11.98 -26.53 13.60
N SER A 73 11.95 -27.64 14.33
CA SER A 73 12.46 -28.93 13.86
C SER A 73 11.74 -29.53 12.64
N LYS A 74 10.48 -29.17 12.36
CA LYS A 74 9.79 -29.59 11.14
C LYS A 74 10.08 -28.72 9.93
N ASN A 75 10.53 -27.48 10.14
CA ASN A 75 10.79 -26.52 9.08
C ASN A 75 12.21 -25.93 9.23
N GLU A 76 13.20 -26.79 9.00
CA GLU A 76 14.61 -26.40 9.07
C GLU A 76 14.94 -25.40 7.96
N GLY A 77 15.35 -24.18 8.33
CA GLY A 77 15.73 -23.12 7.38
C GLY A 77 14.83 -21.89 7.44
N ILE A 78 13.67 -21.99 8.11
CA ILE A 78 12.81 -20.85 8.43
C ILE A 78 13.12 -20.33 9.83
N THR A 79 13.32 -19.02 9.92
CA THR A 79 13.46 -18.32 11.18
C THR A 79 12.09 -18.13 11.82
N TYR A 80 11.96 -18.61 13.05
CA TYR A 80 10.78 -18.38 13.89
C TYR A 80 11.09 -17.33 14.95
N ILE A 81 10.07 -16.59 15.34
CA ILE A 81 10.14 -15.61 16.43
C ILE A 81 9.02 -15.84 17.43
N ASN A 82 9.24 -15.43 18.67
CA ASN A 82 8.17 -15.39 19.66
C ASN A 82 7.30 -14.15 19.42
N ILE A 83 5.98 -14.33 19.36
CA ILE A 83 5.05 -13.24 19.01
C ILE A 83 5.06 -12.11 20.07
N GLU A 84 5.09 -12.46 21.36
CA GLU A 84 5.10 -11.48 22.46
C GLU A 84 6.40 -10.64 22.46
N ASP A 85 7.55 -11.30 22.26
CA ASP A 85 8.85 -10.63 22.10
C ASP A 85 8.85 -9.73 20.85
N PHE A 86 8.14 -10.11 19.78
CA PHE A 86 8.06 -9.33 18.55
C PHE A 86 7.20 -8.07 18.69
N ILE A 87 6.02 -8.18 19.31
CA ILE A 87 5.18 -7.01 19.63
C ILE A 87 5.93 -6.04 20.55
N THR A 88 6.68 -6.58 21.52
CA THR A 88 7.56 -5.75 22.36
C THR A 88 8.65 -5.08 21.51
N PHE A 89 9.29 -5.81 20.60
CA PHE A 89 10.32 -5.29 19.71
C PHE A 89 9.82 -4.14 18.82
N LEU A 90 8.57 -4.22 18.34
CA LEU A 90 7.91 -3.19 17.53
C LEU A 90 7.40 -1.97 18.32
N SER A 91 7.55 -1.96 19.64
CA SER A 91 7.16 -0.80 20.45
C SER A 91 7.86 0.47 19.94
N GLY A 92 7.07 1.53 19.72
CA GLY A 92 7.52 2.78 19.09
C GLY A 92 7.06 2.96 17.65
N SER A 93 6.77 1.88 16.91
CA SER A 93 6.26 1.95 15.53
C SER A 93 4.81 1.47 15.36
N ILE A 94 4.25 0.80 16.37
CA ILE A 94 2.86 0.34 16.39
C ILE A 94 2.10 0.92 17.59
N GLU A 95 0.78 1.03 17.44
CA GLU A 95 -0.14 1.42 18.50
C GLU A 95 0.01 0.54 19.75
N GLU A 96 -0.28 1.12 20.92
CA GLU A 96 -0.15 0.40 22.20
C GLU A 96 -1.02 -0.86 22.19
N THR A 97 -0.35 -2.01 22.11
CA THR A 97 -1.01 -3.29 21.86
C THR A 97 -1.16 -4.08 23.14
N THR A 98 -2.39 -4.42 23.48
CA THR A 98 -2.70 -5.37 24.54
C THR A 98 -2.52 -6.80 24.03
N VAL A 99 -1.79 -7.60 24.79
CA VAL A 99 -1.56 -9.02 24.53
C VAL A 99 -2.24 -9.85 25.61
N GLU A 100 -3.25 -10.63 25.24
CA GLU A 100 -3.94 -11.56 26.15
C GLU A 100 -3.66 -13.00 25.75
N LYS A 101 -3.13 -13.79 26.69
CA LYS A 101 -2.81 -15.20 26.48
C LYS A 101 -3.69 -16.10 27.33
N ALA A 102 -4.55 -16.87 26.67
CA ALA A 102 -5.39 -17.90 27.27
C ALA A 102 -5.23 -19.21 26.49
N ASN A 103 -6.33 -19.79 25.97
CA ASN A 103 -6.27 -20.91 25.02
C ASN A 103 -5.81 -20.47 23.62
N GLU A 104 -5.94 -19.18 23.33
CA GLU A 104 -5.54 -18.49 22.11
C GLU A 104 -4.71 -17.27 22.52
N LEU A 105 -3.94 -16.72 21.58
CA LEU A 105 -3.26 -15.44 21.74
C LEU A 105 -4.10 -14.35 21.08
N THR A 106 -4.55 -13.37 21.86
CA THR A 106 -5.26 -12.19 21.35
C THR A 106 -4.34 -10.99 21.38
N LEU A 107 -4.24 -10.29 20.24
CA LEU A 107 -3.60 -8.98 20.10
C LEU A 107 -4.69 -7.95 19.81
N SER A 108 -4.72 -6.84 20.54
CA SER A 108 -5.72 -5.80 20.32
C SER A 108 -5.21 -4.42 20.69
N PHE A 109 -5.67 -3.41 19.96
CA PHE A 109 -5.41 -2.00 20.27
C PHE A 109 -6.66 -1.17 20.05
N GLU A 110 -6.73 -0.03 20.73
CA GLU A 110 -7.88 0.88 20.69
C GLU A 110 -7.52 2.12 19.88
N ILE A 111 -8.48 2.64 19.13
CA ILE A 111 -8.34 3.89 18.38
C ILE A 111 -9.48 4.82 18.75
N GLU A 112 -9.13 6.06 19.09
CA GLU A 112 -10.10 7.11 19.37
C GLU A 112 -10.80 7.58 18.10
N ILE A 113 -12.13 7.67 18.17
CA ILE A 113 -12.96 8.19 17.10
C ILE A 113 -13.05 9.71 17.24
N ASP A 114 -12.73 10.43 16.17
CA ASP A 114 -12.83 11.88 16.11
C ASP A 114 -14.23 12.35 16.55
N SER A 115 -14.28 13.38 17.38
CA SER A 115 -15.52 13.96 17.89
C SER A 115 -16.54 14.31 16.82
N ASP A 116 -16.08 14.74 15.63
CA ASP A 116 -16.96 15.11 14.52
C ASP A 116 -17.57 13.87 13.84
N LEU A 117 -16.98 12.68 14.06
CA LEU A 117 -17.43 11.41 13.51
C LEU A 117 -18.23 10.57 14.52
N ARG A 118 -18.25 10.94 15.81
CA ARG A 118 -19.00 10.21 16.87
C ARG A 118 -20.51 10.12 16.64
N GLU A 119 -21.10 10.90 15.74
CA GLU A 119 -22.51 10.71 15.39
C GLU A 119 -22.74 9.46 14.51
N TYR A 120 -21.69 8.95 13.87
CA TYR A 120 -21.70 7.74 13.04
C TYR A 120 -21.35 6.48 13.85
N PHE A 121 -20.65 6.62 14.97
CA PHE A 121 -20.20 5.53 15.84
C PHE A 121 -20.94 5.52 17.19
N ASP A 122 -21.31 4.33 17.68
CA ASP A 122 -22.03 4.19 18.96
C ASP A 122 -21.11 4.31 20.20
N ASP A 123 -19.78 4.42 20.01
CA ASP A 123 -18.74 4.46 21.03
C ASP A 123 -17.65 5.52 20.71
N ASP A 124 -16.88 5.94 21.72
CA ASP A 124 -15.78 6.92 21.58
C ASP A 124 -14.50 6.30 20.98
N TYR A 125 -14.43 4.96 20.92
CA TYR A 125 -13.26 4.20 20.47
C TYR A 125 -13.69 2.97 19.67
N TYR A 126 -12.79 2.46 18.84
CA TYR A 126 -12.90 1.15 18.22
C TYR A 126 -11.72 0.26 18.55
N ILE A 127 -11.98 -1.05 18.58
CA ILE A 127 -11.00 -2.05 19.01
C ILE A 127 -10.72 -2.97 17.83
N TYR A 128 -9.52 -2.88 17.29
CA TYR A 128 -8.99 -3.90 16.39
C TYR A 128 -8.50 -5.09 17.20
N LYS A 129 -8.73 -6.29 16.66
CA LYS A 129 -8.45 -7.54 17.34
C LYS A 129 -8.01 -8.62 16.35
N MET A 130 -6.82 -9.15 16.60
CA MET A 130 -6.31 -10.38 16.00
C MET A 130 -6.33 -11.51 17.04
N ILE A 131 -6.81 -12.69 16.65
CA ILE A 131 -6.78 -13.91 17.44
C ILE A 131 -5.94 -14.94 16.70
N ILE A 132 -4.89 -15.42 17.35
CA ILE A 132 -3.99 -16.44 16.84
C ILE A 132 -4.25 -17.72 17.62
N ASN A 133 -4.74 -18.74 16.94
CA ASN A 133 -5.02 -20.05 17.52
C ASN A 133 -4.00 -21.06 17.00
N GLY A 134 -3.00 -21.39 17.82
CA GLY A 134 -1.95 -22.33 17.44
C GLY A 134 -2.36 -23.81 17.49
N ASN A 135 -3.58 -24.15 17.95
CA ASN A 135 -4.08 -25.53 17.91
C ASN A 135 -4.87 -25.80 16.63
N GLU A 136 -5.64 -24.80 16.19
CA GLU A 136 -6.39 -24.82 14.93
C GLU A 136 -5.57 -24.27 13.77
N ASN A 137 -4.40 -23.69 14.06
CA ASN A 137 -3.49 -23.07 13.10
C ASN A 137 -4.14 -21.94 12.29
N THR A 138 -4.94 -21.12 12.97
CA THR A 138 -5.70 -20.03 12.34
C THR A 138 -5.31 -18.65 12.86
N VAL A 139 -5.49 -17.66 11.99
CA VAL A 139 -5.42 -16.23 12.32
C VAL A 139 -6.78 -15.61 12.01
N TYR A 140 -7.47 -15.12 13.03
CA TYR A 140 -8.71 -14.38 12.88
C TYR A 140 -8.48 -12.89 13.12
N LEU A 141 -8.95 -12.06 12.20
CA LEU A 141 -9.03 -10.61 12.29
C LEU A 141 -10.52 -10.26 12.44
N ASN A 142 -10.89 -9.48 13.45
CA ASN A 142 -12.27 -8.94 13.49
C ASN A 142 -12.52 -7.94 12.36
N ASP A 143 -11.45 -7.38 11.82
CA ASP A 143 -11.42 -6.37 10.79
C ASP A 143 -10.02 -6.35 10.16
N VAL A 144 -9.94 -6.54 8.84
CA VAL A 144 -8.66 -6.59 8.12
C VAL A 144 -7.93 -5.26 8.06
N ASP A 145 -8.65 -4.13 8.21
CA ASP A 145 -8.09 -2.79 8.28
C ASP A 145 -7.13 -2.65 9.48
N MET A 146 -7.16 -3.59 10.43
CA MET A 146 -6.16 -3.72 11.49
C MET A 146 -4.73 -3.70 10.95
N LEU A 147 -4.47 -4.35 9.81
CA LEU A 147 -3.13 -4.43 9.22
C LEU A 147 -2.65 -3.08 8.67
N GLU A 148 -3.56 -2.21 8.25
CA GLU A 148 -3.22 -0.85 7.78
C GLU A 148 -3.26 0.19 8.91
N SER A 149 -3.98 -0.10 10.00
CA SER A 149 -4.22 0.85 11.09
C SER A 149 -3.29 0.66 12.29
N TRP A 150 -2.38 -0.32 12.26
CA TRP A 150 -1.58 -0.69 13.43
C TRP A 150 -0.40 0.24 13.69
N ASN A 151 0.14 0.89 12.64
CA ASN A 151 1.29 1.76 12.81
C ASN A 151 0.90 3.08 13.49
N VAL A 152 1.79 3.60 14.34
CA VAL A 152 1.62 4.95 14.91
C VAL A 152 1.73 6.02 13.82
N TYR A 153 1.26 7.22 14.12
CA TYR A 153 1.38 8.37 13.21
C TYR A 153 2.83 8.60 12.72
N PRO A 154 3.06 8.71 11.39
CA PRO A 154 4.36 9.08 10.87
C PRO A 154 4.66 10.53 11.22
N GLN A 155 5.94 10.90 11.21
CA GLN A 155 6.37 12.28 11.49
C GLN A 155 5.93 13.29 10.42
N THR A 156 5.61 12.80 9.21
CA THR A 156 5.25 13.61 8.05
C THR A 156 3.74 13.84 7.99
N ASP A 157 3.30 15.10 7.87
CA ASP A 157 1.88 15.46 7.69
C ASP A 157 1.50 15.42 6.20
N TYR A 158 0.74 14.40 5.79
CA TYR A 158 0.35 14.20 4.40
C TYR A 158 -0.96 14.90 3.98
N THR A 159 -1.77 15.50 4.87
CA THR A 159 -2.98 16.28 4.46
C THR A 159 -3.01 17.71 4.93
N GLN A 160 -1.84 18.29 5.15
CA GLN A 160 -1.70 19.71 5.51
C GLN A 160 -2.64 20.63 4.69
N GLY A 161 -3.71 21.12 5.32
CA GLY A 161 -4.68 22.05 4.70
C GLY A 161 -5.97 21.43 4.17
N LEU A 162 -6.21 20.14 4.40
CA LEU A 162 -7.49 19.45 4.15
C LEU A 162 -8.18 19.07 5.46
N GLU A 163 -9.50 18.92 5.40
CA GLU A 163 -10.34 18.38 6.46
C GLU A 163 -11.33 17.36 5.88
N VAL A 164 -11.67 16.34 6.67
CA VAL A 164 -12.75 15.40 6.37
C VAL A 164 -14.05 15.98 6.93
N VAL A 165 -15.08 16.08 6.09
CA VAL A 165 -16.33 16.78 6.44
C VAL A 165 -17.59 15.91 6.40
N ASP A 166 -17.53 14.75 5.75
CA ASP A 166 -18.62 13.77 5.70
C ASP A 166 -18.03 12.39 5.38
N TYR A 167 -18.79 11.34 5.67
CA TYR A 167 -18.38 9.95 5.52
C TYR A 167 -19.59 9.04 5.29
N LYS A 168 -19.46 8.08 4.36
CA LYS A 168 -20.50 7.08 4.07
C LYS A 168 -19.90 5.70 3.91
N GLN A 169 -20.63 4.71 4.43
CA GLN A 169 -20.26 3.30 4.40
C GLN A 169 -21.45 2.38 4.15
N ASN A 170 -21.18 1.20 3.59
CA ASN A 170 -22.12 0.08 3.64
C ASN A 170 -21.92 -0.75 4.92
N ASP A 171 -22.95 -1.52 5.30
CA ASP A 171 -22.84 -2.47 6.40
C ASP A 171 -22.44 -3.84 5.82
N VAL A 172 -21.19 -4.25 6.03
CA VAL A 172 -20.69 -5.59 5.65
C VAL A 172 -19.86 -6.21 6.78
N ASP A 173 -19.41 -7.45 6.57
CA ASP A 173 -18.56 -8.18 7.50
C ASP A 173 -17.09 -8.04 7.08
N TYR A 174 -16.33 -7.36 7.92
CA TYR A 174 -14.91 -7.06 7.76
C TYR A 174 -14.01 -8.17 8.30
N SER A 175 -14.59 -9.11 9.05
CA SER A 175 -13.82 -10.13 9.74
C SER A 175 -13.25 -11.15 8.78
N ARG A 176 -12.02 -11.58 9.03
CA ARG A 176 -11.35 -12.62 8.25
C ARG A 176 -10.82 -13.70 9.16
N GLU A 177 -11.01 -14.93 8.73
CA GLU A 177 -10.38 -16.10 9.33
C GLU A 177 -9.50 -16.72 8.25
N ILE A 178 -8.22 -16.86 8.55
CA ILE A 178 -7.22 -17.44 7.66
C ILE A 178 -6.79 -18.76 8.29
N ASP A 179 -7.04 -19.87 7.59
CA ASP A 179 -6.55 -21.19 7.96
C ASP A 179 -5.17 -21.40 7.33
N LEU A 180 -4.12 -21.46 8.16
CA LEU A 180 -2.76 -21.61 7.67
C LEU A 180 -2.43 -23.05 7.25
N ASP A 181 -3.27 -24.02 7.60
CA ASP A 181 -3.14 -25.40 7.10
C ASP A 181 -3.34 -25.46 5.58
N ASP A 182 -4.17 -24.56 5.02
CA ASP A 182 -4.39 -24.45 3.56
C ASP A 182 -3.12 -24.02 2.80
N TYR A 183 -2.14 -23.46 3.52
CA TYR A 183 -0.87 -22.95 2.95
C TYR A 183 0.37 -23.67 3.50
N GLU A 184 0.20 -24.77 4.23
CA GLU A 184 1.31 -25.53 4.84
C GLU A 184 2.23 -24.68 5.73
N MET A 185 1.67 -23.69 6.44
CA MET A 185 2.41 -22.79 7.34
C MET A 185 2.04 -23.07 8.79
N ASP A 186 3.02 -23.15 9.69
CA ASP A 186 2.78 -23.56 11.08
C ASP A 186 2.95 -22.40 12.08
N ILE A 187 1.92 -22.17 12.92
CA ILE A 187 2.09 -21.51 14.22
C ILE A 187 2.49 -22.57 15.26
N VAL A 188 3.61 -22.36 15.93
CA VAL A 188 4.14 -23.32 16.91
C VAL A 188 3.85 -22.84 18.33
N MET A 189 3.19 -23.68 19.12
CA MET A 189 3.07 -23.48 20.56
C MET A 189 4.06 -24.34 21.33
N PHE A 190 4.91 -23.71 22.12
CA PHE A 190 5.89 -24.40 22.95
C PHE A 190 6.02 -23.71 24.30
N GLU A 191 6.00 -24.48 25.40
CA GLU A 191 6.14 -23.96 26.77
C GLU A 191 5.24 -22.75 27.10
N ASN A 192 3.98 -22.76 26.62
CA ASN A 192 3.00 -21.67 26.79
C ASN A 192 3.40 -20.34 26.11
N SER A 193 4.14 -20.44 25.02
CA SER A 193 4.53 -19.34 24.15
C SER A 193 4.16 -19.65 22.71
N TYR A 194 3.81 -18.60 21.96
CA TYR A 194 3.48 -18.69 20.54
C TYR A 194 4.68 -18.25 19.71
N TYR A 195 4.94 -19.01 18.65
CA TYR A 195 5.99 -18.75 17.71
C TYR A 195 5.45 -18.84 16.28
N ILE A 196 5.93 -17.95 15.43
CA ILE A 196 5.48 -17.84 14.04
C ILE A 196 6.70 -17.62 13.14
N PRO A 197 6.67 -18.07 11.87
CA PRO A 197 7.67 -17.71 10.88
C PRO A 197 7.87 -16.19 10.81
N LEU A 198 9.13 -15.74 10.68
CA LEU A 198 9.46 -14.32 10.63
C LEU A 198 8.78 -13.60 9.46
N TYR A 199 8.63 -14.26 8.31
CA TYR A 199 7.94 -13.69 7.16
C TYR A 199 6.43 -13.50 7.42
N LEU A 200 5.79 -14.38 8.20
CA LEU A 200 4.40 -14.20 8.63
C LEU A 200 4.27 -13.15 9.72
N ALA A 201 5.24 -13.05 10.63
CA ALA A 201 5.29 -11.96 11.59
C ALA A 201 5.45 -10.61 10.89
N ASN A 202 6.34 -10.51 9.89
CA ASN A 202 6.44 -9.34 9.04
C ASN A 202 5.10 -9.04 8.38
N PHE A 203 4.44 -10.06 7.83
CA PHE A 203 3.22 -9.85 7.10
C PHE A 203 2.02 -9.42 7.97
N PHE A 204 1.82 -10.08 9.11
CA PHE A 204 0.64 -9.84 9.95
C PHE A 204 0.85 -8.79 11.04
N LEU A 205 2.07 -8.57 11.51
CA LEU A 205 2.30 -7.90 12.80
C LEU A 205 3.08 -6.58 12.71
N THR A 206 3.55 -6.16 11.52
CA THR A 206 4.31 -4.90 11.37
C THR A 206 3.45 -3.72 10.92
N GLY A 207 2.19 -3.95 10.57
CA GLY A 207 1.33 -2.97 9.90
C GLY A 207 1.70 -2.79 8.41
N ASP A 208 1.27 -1.70 7.79
CA ASP A 208 1.50 -1.41 6.36
C ASP A 208 2.66 -0.44 6.08
N ALA A 209 3.12 0.27 7.11
CA ALA A 209 4.08 1.36 6.97
C ALA A 209 5.53 0.89 7.03
N ILE A 210 5.81 -0.20 7.76
CA ILE A 210 7.15 -0.75 7.95
C ILE A 210 7.23 -2.22 7.56
N ASN A 211 8.40 -2.62 7.09
CA ASN A 211 8.76 -4.00 6.78
C ASN A 211 10.10 -4.34 7.44
N ILE A 212 10.23 -5.60 7.83
CA ILE A 212 11.46 -6.19 8.34
C ILE A 212 12.03 -7.24 7.39
N TYR A 213 13.36 -7.34 7.36
CA TYR A 213 14.06 -8.24 6.45
C TYR A 213 15.27 -8.88 7.15
N GLU A 214 15.32 -10.21 7.21
CA GLU A 214 16.47 -10.94 7.76
C GLU A 214 17.61 -11.07 6.74
N VAL A 215 18.81 -10.62 7.14
CA VAL A 215 20.07 -10.85 6.42
C VAL A 215 21.12 -11.34 7.42
N GLU A 216 21.47 -12.62 7.36
CA GLU A 216 22.41 -13.26 8.30
C GLU A 216 21.95 -13.08 9.77
N ASP A 217 22.70 -12.39 10.63
CA ASP A 217 22.31 -12.06 12.01
C ASP A 217 21.76 -10.63 12.16
N THR A 218 21.38 -10.00 11.04
CA THR A 218 20.87 -8.63 10.99
C THR A 218 19.40 -8.62 10.56
N LEU A 219 18.58 -7.79 11.23
CA LEU A 219 17.21 -7.48 10.85
C LEU A 219 17.18 -6.05 10.32
N LEU A 220 16.97 -5.88 9.02
CA LEU A 220 16.78 -4.57 8.42
C LEU A 220 15.34 -4.13 8.68
N LEU A 221 15.15 -2.90 9.13
CA LEU A 221 13.85 -2.23 9.14
C LEU A 221 13.82 -1.22 8.00
N PHE A 222 12.78 -1.23 7.18
CA PHE A 222 12.59 -0.26 6.11
C PHE A 222 11.12 0.12 5.97
N ASP A 223 10.87 1.29 5.43
CA ASP A 223 9.53 1.84 5.18
C ASP A 223 9.32 2.16 3.69
N GLN A 224 8.14 2.67 3.36
CA GLN A 224 7.79 3.06 1.98
C GLN A 224 8.69 4.19 1.42
N GLN A 225 9.39 4.95 2.27
CA GLN A 225 10.33 5.98 1.83
C GLN A 225 11.75 5.43 1.56
N THR A 226 12.03 4.21 1.99
CA THR A 226 13.33 3.58 1.80
C THR A 226 13.55 3.22 0.33
N THR A 227 14.57 3.81 -0.28
CA THR A 227 14.82 3.60 -1.72
C THR A 227 15.30 2.17 -2.02
N GLU A 228 14.90 1.62 -3.17
CA GLU A 228 15.39 0.33 -3.68
C GLU A 228 16.92 0.27 -3.67
N LYS A 229 17.58 1.36 -4.05
CA LYS A 229 19.05 1.45 -4.05
C LYS A 229 19.64 1.25 -2.65
N THR A 230 19.02 1.83 -1.62
CA THR A 230 19.45 1.66 -0.21
C THR A 230 19.39 0.19 0.18
N LEU A 231 18.29 -0.50 -0.13
CA LEU A 231 18.12 -1.93 0.14
C LEU A 231 19.14 -2.79 -0.63
N LEU A 232 19.30 -2.53 -1.94
CA LEU A 232 20.26 -3.26 -2.77
C LEU A 232 21.71 -3.07 -2.31
N ASP A 233 22.06 -1.91 -1.75
CA ASP A 233 23.39 -1.66 -1.19
C ASP A 233 23.66 -2.55 0.04
N GLU A 234 22.63 -2.89 0.83
CA GLU A 234 22.72 -3.80 1.99
C GLU A 234 22.86 -5.27 1.60
N PHE A 235 22.28 -5.66 0.46
CA PHE A 235 22.36 -7.03 -0.06
C PHE A 235 23.72 -7.36 -0.70
N LYS A 236 24.51 -6.34 -1.06
CA LYS A 236 25.81 -6.55 -1.72
C LYS A 236 26.82 -7.25 -0.81
N ASN A 237 27.56 -8.19 -1.41
CA ASN A 237 28.68 -8.91 -0.77
C ASN A 237 28.30 -9.83 0.41
N LYS A 238 27.02 -10.21 0.55
CA LYS A 238 26.54 -11.16 1.55
C LYS A 238 26.70 -12.62 1.13
N GLU A 239 26.80 -13.52 2.11
CA GLU A 239 26.91 -14.96 1.85
C GLU A 239 25.56 -15.53 1.39
N ARG A 240 25.55 -16.27 0.27
CA ARG A 240 24.31 -16.72 -0.39
C ARG A 240 23.77 -17.99 0.29
N LEU A 241 22.46 -18.06 0.56
CA LEU A 241 21.86 -19.30 1.08
C LEU A 241 21.80 -20.40 0.01
N ASN A 242 21.79 -21.65 0.48
CA ASN A 242 21.48 -22.81 -0.36
C ASN A 242 19.95 -22.88 -0.59
N ILE A 243 19.53 -23.15 -1.84
CA ILE A 243 18.16 -22.85 -2.33
C ILE A 243 17.07 -23.87 -1.96
N ASP A 244 17.39 -24.97 -1.29
CA ASP A 244 16.49 -26.13 -1.36
C ASP A 244 15.29 -26.11 -0.38
N TYR A 245 15.00 -25.01 0.33
CA TYR A 245 13.87 -24.93 1.28
C TYR A 245 12.92 -23.73 1.11
N LEU A 246 13.36 -22.61 0.54
CA LEU A 246 12.53 -21.39 0.51
C LEU A 246 11.59 -21.30 -0.69
N ASN A 247 11.78 -22.09 -1.75
CA ASN A 247 10.90 -22.04 -2.92
C ASN A 247 9.48 -22.51 -2.59
N HIS A 248 9.36 -23.59 -1.83
CA HIS A 248 8.07 -24.13 -1.40
C HIS A 248 7.34 -23.14 -0.47
N GLU A 249 8.08 -22.58 0.49
CA GLU A 249 7.56 -21.55 1.41
C GLU A 249 7.12 -20.29 0.65
N THR A 250 7.93 -19.79 -0.28
CA THR A 250 7.54 -18.64 -1.11
C THR A 250 6.36 -18.96 -2.01
N TYR A 251 6.27 -20.17 -2.58
CA TYR A 251 5.11 -20.60 -3.36
C TYR A 251 3.82 -20.55 -2.55
N ASN A 252 3.81 -21.12 -1.34
CA ASN A 252 2.66 -21.08 -0.45
C ASN A 252 2.37 -19.67 0.08
N TYR A 253 3.41 -18.86 0.32
CA TYR A 253 3.24 -17.46 0.70
C TYR A 253 2.57 -16.64 -0.40
N LEU A 254 2.94 -16.86 -1.66
CA LEU A 254 2.26 -16.23 -2.79
C LEU A 254 0.79 -16.68 -2.86
N ALA A 255 0.49 -17.96 -2.59
CA ALA A 255 -0.88 -18.43 -2.53
C ALA A 255 -1.68 -17.68 -1.43
N LEU A 256 -1.19 -17.67 -0.19
CA LEU A 256 -1.81 -16.93 0.92
C LEU A 256 -2.02 -15.45 0.59
N TYR A 257 -0.98 -14.80 0.07
CA TYR A 257 -1.02 -13.37 -0.24
C TYR A 257 -2.09 -13.06 -1.30
N PHE A 258 -2.09 -13.79 -2.41
CA PHE A 258 -3.01 -13.52 -3.51
C PHE A 258 -4.44 -14.03 -3.28
N ASP A 259 -4.64 -14.94 -2.32
CA ASP A 259 -5.98 -15.34 -1.91
C ASP A 259 -6.68 -14.28 -1.07
N TYR A 260 -5.96 -13.58 -0.19
CA TYR A 260 -6.57 -12.69 0.80
C TYR A 260 -6.24 -11.21 0.65
N PHE A 261 -5.16 -10.84 -0.04
CA PHE A 261 -4.59 -9.48 0.04
C PHE A 261 -4.28 -8.83 -1.31
N TYR A 262 -4.56 -9.53 -2.42
CA TYR A 262 -4.45 -8.97 -3.75
C TYR A 262 -5.78 -8.34 -4.20
N GLY A 263 -5.86 -7.01 -4.15
CA GLY A 263 -7.13 -6.30 -4.36
C GLY A 263 -7.70 -6.33 -5.78
N LEU A 264 -7.04 -6.99 -6.73
CA LEU A 264 -7.58 -7.17 -8.08
C LEU A 264 -7.98 -8.61 -8.36
N GLN A 265 -8.01 -9.49 -7.36
CA GLN A 265 -8.34 -10.91 -7.53
C GLN A 265 -9.73 -11.09 -8.18
N GLU A 266 -10.81 -10.56 -7.58
CA GLU A 266 -12.15 -10.63 -8.15
C GLU A 266 -12.22 -9.90 -9.51
N PHE A 267 -11.62 -8.71 -9.60
CA PHE A 267 -11.60 -7.90 -10.82
C PHE A 267 -10.97 -8.63 -12.02
N LYS A 268 -9.97 -9.49 -11.78
CA LYS A 268 -9.28 -10.28 -12.79
C LYS A 268 -9.82 -11.70 -12.94
N ASP A 269 -10.95 -12.03 -12.31
CA ASP A 269 -11.53 -13.37 -12.29
C ASP A 269 -10.53 -14.46 -11.82
N MET A 270 -9.62 -14.11 -10.89
CA MET A 270 -8.60 -15.02 -10.37
C MET A 270 -9.22 -15.97 -9.35
N ASN A 271 -9.68 -17.13 -9.82
CA ASN A 271 -10.27 -18.16 -8.98
C ASN A 271 -9.22 -19.25 -8.69
N ASN A 272 -9.08 -19.65 -7.41
CA ASN A 272 -8.15 -20.68 -6.94
C ASN A 272 -6.69 -20.36 -7.30
N ILE A 273 -6.01 -19.62 -6.44
CA ILE A 273 -4.63 -19.18 -6.69
C ILE A 273 -3.67 -20.35 -6.94
N TYR A 274 -3.86 -21.49 -6.27
CA TYR A 274 -3.02 -22.65 -6.49
C TYR A 274 -3.16 -23.20 -7.90
N ASP A 275 -4.36 -23.21 -8.50
CA ASP A 275 -4.52 -23.63 -9.90
C ASP A 275 -3.76 -22.70 -10.86
N ILE A 276 -3.67 -21.41 -10.54
CA ILE A 276 -2.91 -20.41 -11.30
C ILE A 276 -1.41 -20.63 -11.10
N LEU A 277 -0.94 -20.70 -9.85
CA LEU A 277 0.48 -20.87 -9.53
C LEU A 277 1.03 -22.21 -10.04
N ASN A 278 0.24 -23.28 -10.02
CA ASN A 278 0.58 -24.59 -10.60
C ASN A 278 0.82 -24.56 -12.12
N SER A 279 0.41 -23.50 -12.82
CA SER A 279 0.73 -23.32 -14.24
C SER A 279 2.16 -22.82 -14.49
N TYR A 280 2.86 -22.43 -13.42
CA TYR A 280 4.27 -22.01 -13.44
C TYR A 280 5.13 -23.03 -12.68
N ASP A 281 6.35 -23.26 -13.16
CA ASP A 281 7.29 -24.21 -12.54
C ASP A 281 8.02 -23.60 -11.31
N ILE A 282 7.30 -22.86 -10.44
CA ILE A 282 7.88 -22.14 -9.30
C ILE A 282 8.44 -23.12 -8.27
N GLU A 283 7.64 -24.09 -7.82
CA GLU A 283 8.04 -25.06 -6.80
C GLU A 283 9.12 -26.03 -7.32
N ASP A 284 9.02 -26.44 -8.60
CA ASP A 284 9.95 -27.35 -9.26
C ASP A 284 11.28 -26.69 -9.69
N ALA A 285 11.44 -25.38 -9.45
CA ALA A 285 12.61 -24.62 -9.88
C ALA A 285 13.88 -25.05 -9.15
N THR A 286 14.74 -25.79 -9.85
CA THR A 286 16.05 -26.25 -9.31
C THR A 286 17.16 -25.18 -9.27
N LYS A 287 16.86 -23.92 -9.63
CA LYS A 287 17.83 -22.80 -9.68
C LYS A 287 17.12 -21.47 -9.41
N TYR A 288 17.78 -20.56 -8.68
CA TYR A 288 17.29 -19.18 -8.44
C TYR A 288 16.88 -18.48 -9.73
N THR A 289 17.68 -18.61 -10.80
CA THR A 289 17.37 -17.98 -12.09
C THR A 289 16.05 -18.45 -12.69
N ASN A 290 15.67 -19.73 -12.50
CA ASN A 290 14.41 -20.25 -13.01
C ASN A 290 13.27 -19.85 -12.08
N PHE A 291 13.46 -19.99 -10.77
CA PHE A 291 12.50 -19.60 -9.74
C PHE A 291 12.02 -18.15 -9.94
N TYR A 292 12.94 -17.19 -9.95
CA TYR A 292 12.59 -15.78 -10.14
C TYR A 292 12.09 -15.46 -11.56
N TYR A 293 12.43 -16.28 -12.55
CA TYR A 293 11.85 -16.14 -13.88
C TYR A 293 10.37 -16.54 -13.90
N GLU A 294 10.02 -17.65 -13.25
CA GLU A 294 8.63 -18.11 -13.14
C GLU A 294 7.78 -17.15 -12.29
N VAL A 295 8.29 -16.71 -11.12
CA VAL A 295 7.61 -15.69 -10.28
C VAL A 295 7.38 -14.39 -11.06
N ASN A 296 8.42 -13.90 -11.77
CA ASN A 296 8.28 -12.70 -12.59
C ASN A 296 7.34 -12.92 -13.80
N SER A 297 7.23 -14.14 -14.32
CA SER A 297 6.27 -14.45 -15.39
C SER A 297 4.84 -14.39 -14.87
N PHE A 298 4.56 -15.03 -13.73
CA PHE A 298 3.28 -14.92 -13.03
C PHE A 298 2.89 -13.46 -12.78
N ILE A 299 3.79 -12.67 -12.16
CA ILE A 299 3.54 -11.25 -11.86
C ILE A 299 3.26 -10.43 -13.13
N ASN A 300 4.03 -10.64 -14.21
CA ASN A 300 3.82 -9.89 -15.46
C ASN A 300 2.48 -10.24 -16.13
N GLU A 301 2.04 -11.50 -16.05
CA GLU A 301 0.77 -11.95 -16.64
C GLU A 301 -0.45 -11.35 -15.94
N LEU A 302 -0.31 -10.88 -14.69
CA LEU A 302 -1.35 -10.07 -14.03
C LEU A 302 -1.65 -8.79 -14.81
N ASN A 303 -0.71 -8.28 -15.62
CA ASN A 303 -0.86 -7.05 -16.39
C ASN A 303 -1.31 -5.88 -15.50
N ASP A 304 -0.66 -5.74 -14.35
CA ASP A 304 -0.91 -4.77 -13.30
C ASP A 304 0.38 -3.99 -13.04
N LEU A 305 0.32 -2.64 -13.15
CA LEU A 305 1.49 -1.79 -12.97
C LEU A 305 1.83 -1.49 -11.50
N HIS A 306 0.92 -1.79 -10.57
CA HIS A 306 1.21 -1.72 -9.14
C HIS A 306 1.86 -3.01 -8.63
N THR A 307 1.69 -4.12 -9.36
CA THR A 307 2.25 -5.42 -8.98
C THR A 307 3.53 -5.74 -9.72
N MET A 308 4.68 -5.67 -9.03
CA MET A 308 5.99 -5.88 -9.65
C MET A 308 7.07 -6.37 -8.68
N LEU A 309 7.94 -7.25 -9.17
CA LEU A 309 9.09 -7.77 -8.43
C LEU A 309 10.17 -6.68 -8.27
N VAL A 310 10.20 -6.01 -7.12
CA VAL A 310 11.17 -4.96 -6.76
C VAL A 310 12.59 -5.51 -6.70
N SER A 311 12.78 -6.59 -5.95
CA SER A 311 14.10 -7.20 -5.74
C SER A 311 13.98 -8.71 -5.60
N ALA A 312 14.99 -9.44 -6.08
CA ALA A 312 15.15 -10.87 -5.80
C ALA A 312 15.93 -11.12 -4.48
N GLY A 313 15.99 -10.12 -3.61
CA GLY A 313 16.59 -10.22 -2.28
C GLY A 313 18.11 -10.40 -2.26
N TYR A 314 18.66 -10.64 -1.06
CA TYR A 314 20.10 -10.92 -0.89
C TYR A 314 20.52 -12.29 -1.44
N ASN A 315 19.57 -13.20 -1.69
CA ASN A 315 19.84 -14.49 -2.29
C ASN A 315 20.18 -14.35 -3.79
N TYR A 316 19.62 -13.34 -4.47
CA TYR A 316 19.96 -13.03 -5.86
C TYR A 316 19.98 -11.54 -6.21
N PRO A 317 20.88 -10.73 -5.60
CA PRO A 317 20.86 -9.26 -5.69
C PRO A 317 21.24 -8.70 -7.06
N ASP A 318 21.85 -9.54 -7.92
CA ASP A 318 22.23 -9.18 -9.28
C ASP A 318 21.11 -9.46 -10.30
N TYR A 319 19.96 -10.00 -9.87
CA TYR A 319 18.82 -10.27 -10.75
C TYR A 319 18.41 -9.00 -11.49
N GLN A 320 18.31 -9.09 -12.80
CA GLN A 320 17.79 -8.03 -13.64
C GLN A 320 16.38 -8.41 -14.04
N ARG A 321 15.40 -7.60 -13.62
CA ARG A 321 14.00 -7.80 -13.98
C ARG A 321 13.87 -7.92 -15.49
N SER A 322 13.27 -9.01 -15.95
CA SER A 322 12.89 -9.15 -17.36
C SER A 322 11.49 -8.58 -17.54
N TYR A 323 11.37 -7.52 -18.34
CA TYR A 323 10.06 -7.02 -18.74
C TYR A 323 9.59 -7.85 -19.93
N TYR A 324 8.53 -8.62 -19.74
CA TYR A 324 7.83 -9.23 -20.86
C TYR A 324 6.99 -8.14 -21.54
N LEU A 325 7.51 -7.62 -22.65
CA LEU A 325 6.84 -6.57 -23.42
C LEU A 325 5.82 -7.21 -24.37
N GLU A 326 4.67 -7.58 -23.83
CA GLU A 326 3.52 -7.98 -24.65
C GLU A 326 2.88 -6.73 -25.26
N GLU A 327 2.70 -6.74 -26.58
CA GLU A 327 2.02 -5.66 -27.30
C GLU A 327 0.61 -5.44 -26.72
N GLY A 328 0.31 -4.19 -26.35
CA GLY A 328 -0.98 -3.84 -25.73
C GLY A 328 -1.07 -4.07 -24.22
N SER A 329 -0.04 -4.63 -23.57
CA SER A 329 0.03 -4.67 -22.09
C SER A 329 0.04 -3.26 -21.49
N LYS A 330 -0.38 -3.12 -20.23
CA LYS A 330 -0.37 -1.85 -19.51
C LYS A 330 1.03 -1.24 -19.49
N LEU A 331 2.06 -2.05 -19.22
CA LEU A 331 3.44 -1.60 -19.22
C LEU A 331 3.89 -1.04 -20.57
N VAL A 332 3.59 -1.73 -21.67
CA VAL A 332 3.94 -1.23 -23.01
C VAL A 332 3.21 0.07 -23.31
N ASN A 333 1.90 0.14 -23.06
CA ASN A 333 1.10 1.35 -23.29
C ASN A 333 1.61 2.54 -22.46
N TYR A 334 1.99 2.30 -21.20
CA TYR A 334 2.57 3.31 -20.31
C TYR A 334 3.88 3.86 -20.88
N VAL A 335 4.81 2.97 -21.22
CA VAL A 335 6.13 3.35 -21.75
C VAL A 335 6.02 4.04 -23.11
N GLU A 336 5.12 3.58 -23.98
CA GLU A 336 4.87 4.21 -25.28
C GLU A 336 4.32 5.63 -25.12
N ALA A 337 3.41 5.87 -24.18
CA ALA A 337 2.93 7.21 -23.88
C ALA A 337 4.03 8.12 -23.33
N LEU A 338 4.81 7.65 -22.35
CA LEU A 338 5.92 8.44 -21.82
C LEU A 338 6.91 8.87 -22.92
N ASN A 339 7.20 7.97 -23.86
CA ASN A 339 8.05 8.27 -25.02
C ASN A 339 7.39 9.24 -26.00
N SER A 340 6.10 9.04 -26.31
CA SER A 340 5.35 9.85 -27.28
C SER A 340 5.21 11.31 -26.83
N TYR A 341 5.09 11.54 -25.52
CA TYR A 341 4.97 12.88 -24.94
C TYR A 341 6.29 13.44 -24.40
N TYR A 342 7.43 12.76 -24.65
CA TYR A 342 8.75 13.18 -24.18
C TYR A 342 8.85 13.42 -22.66
N CYS A 343 8.09 12.67 -21.86
CA CYS A 343 7.97 12.88 -20.42
C CYS A 343 9.32 12.79 -19.68
N PHE A 344 10.28 12.01 -20.20
CA PHE A 344 11.62 11.89 -19.61
C PHE A 344 12.52 13.12 -19.78
N LEU A 345 12.08 14.13 -20.53
CA LEU A 345 12.82 15.38 -20.74
C LEU A 345 12.33 16.53 -19.85
N ASP A 346 11.22 16.34 -19.13
CA ASP A 346 10.63 17.32 -18.24
C ASP A 346 10.87 16.89 -16.79
N ASP A 347 11.74 17.62 -16.08
CA ASP A 347 12.11 17.35 -14.69
C ASP A 347 11.38 18.26 -13.68
N GLU A 348 10.53 19.17 -14.15
CA GLU A 348 9.73 20.04 -13.29
C GLU A 348 8.46 19.31 -12.82
N THR A 349 8.24 19.23 -11.50
CA THR A 349 7.00 18.66 -10.93
C THR A 349 5.77 19.46 -11.39
N VAL A 350 5.87 20.79 -11.36
CA VAL A 350 4.83 21.72 -11.80
C VAL A 350 5.44 22.73 -12.77
N ARG A 351 4.84 22.85 -13.96
CA ARG A 351 5.20 23.88 -14.95
C ARG A 351 3.98 24.70 -15.29
N TYR A 352 4.14 26.02 -15.30
CA TYR A 352 3.10 26.97 -15.66
C TYR A 352 3.48 27.76 -16.92
N THR A 353 2.58 27.80 -17.88
CA THR A 353 2.69 28.63 -19.08
C THR A 353 1.33 29.22 -19.43
N VAL A 354 1.35 30.27 -20.25
CA VAL A 354 0.15 30.88 -20.81
C VAL A 354 0.23 30.70 -22.32
N ILE A 355 -0.74 29.98 -22.87
CA ILE A 355 -0.83 29.73 -24.30
C ILE A 355 -2.03 30.51 -24.82
N ASP A 356 -1.73 31.56 -25.57
CA ASP A 356 -2.65 32.63 -25.93
C ASP A 356 -3.30 33.30 -24.70
N ASP A 357 -4.44 32.78 -24.25
CA ASP A 357 -5.28 33.31 -23.16
C ASP A 357 -5.79 32.18 -22.25
N VAL A 358 -5.12 31.03 -22.27
CA VAL A 358 -5.39 29.85 -21.44
C VAL A 358 -4.21 29.67 -20.47
N ALA A 359 -4.50 29.55 -19.18
CA ALA A 359 -3.52 29.15 -18.18
C ALA A 359 -3.28 27.65 -18.29
N TYR A 360 -2.06 27.23 -18.58
CA TYR A 360 -1.70 25.84 -18.82
C TYR A 360 -0.72 25.37 -17.75
N ILE A 361 -1.18 24.47 -16.88
CA ILE A 361 -0.46 23.99 -15.71
C ILE A 361 -0.20 22.49 -15.91
N THR A 362 1.04 22.10 -16.12
CA THR A 362 1.46 20.69 -16.13
C THR A 362 1.82 20.26 -14.73
N ILE A 363 1.31 19.11 -14.31
CA ILE A 363 1.65 18.46 -13.04
C ILE A 363 2.16 17.06 -13.38
N ASN A 364 3.47 16.82 -13.25
CA ASN A 364 4.11 15.56 -13.65
C ASN A 364 4.10 14.49 -12.55
N GLY A 365 3.72 14.84 -11.32
CA GLY A 365 3.53 13.91 -10.21
C GLY A 365 2.81 14.56 -9.03
N PHE A 366 2.10 13.77 -8.23
CA PHE A 366 1.46 14.24 -7.00
C PHE A 366 2.38 14.08 -5.80
N THR A 367 3.35 14.96 -5.66
CA THR A 367 4.33 14.98 -4.57
C THR A 367 3.83 15.78 -3.37
N LEU A 368 4.50 15.65 -2.21
CA LEU A 368 4.11 16.31 -0.97
C LEU A 368 4.15 17.86 -1.06
N ASP A 369 5.01 18.41 -1.92
CA ASP A 369 5.19 19.86 -2.12
C ASP A 369 4.17 20.49 -3.08
N ILE A 370 3.24 19.72 -3.65
CA ILE A 370 2.19 20.22 -4.56
C ILE A 370 1.39 21.40 -3.99
N PRO A 371 0.93 21.39 -2.71
CA PRO A 371 0.22 22.53 -2.14
C PRO A 371 1.04 23.83 -2.19
N GLU A 372 2.35 23.76 -1.92
CA GLU A 372 3.27 24.90 -1.98
C GLU A 372 3.51 25.35 -3.42
N LEU A 373 3.83 24.41 -4.32
CA LEU A 373 4.12 24.70 -5.73
C LEU A 373 2.92 25.35 -6.44
N LEU A 374 1.70 24.90 -6.15
CA LEU A 374 0.50 25.41 -6.80
C LEU A 374 0.03 26.76 -6.25
N SER A 375 0.31 27.10 -4.99
CA SER A 375 -0.20 28.35 -4.39
C SER A 375 0.17 29.59 -5.23
N ASN A 376 1.43 29.71 -5.67
CA ASN A 376 1.85 30.82 -6.52
C ASN A 376 1.32 30.72 -7.95
N VAL A 377 1.34 29.51 -8.53
CA VAL A 377 0.88 29.26 -9.91
C VAL A 377 -0.60 29.59 -10.06
N MET A 378 -1.41 29.20 -9.09
CA MET A 378 -2.85 29.37 -9.13
C MET A 378 -3.25 30.84 -8.94
N GLU A 379 -2.53 31.63 -8.15
CA GLU A 379 -2.74 33.09 -8.06
C GLU A 379 -2.55 33.78 -9.41
N ASP A 380 -1.52 33.39 -10.18
CA ASP A 380 -1.33 33.91 -11.53
C ASP A 380 -2.40 33.40 -12.51
N ALA A 381 -2.78 32.12 -12.39
CA ALA A 381 -3.80 31.49 -13.22
C ALA A 381 -5.20 32.11 -13.02
N ARG A 382 -5.51 32.73 -11.86
CA ARG A 382 -6.77 33.46 -11.60
C ARG A 382 -7.08 34.53 -12.65
N ASN A 383 -6.06 35.04 -13.35
CA ASN A 383 -6.21 36.07 -14.39
C ASN A 383 -6.77 35.56 -15.72
N TYR A 384 -6.93 34.25 -15.89
CA TYR A 384 -7.44 33.60 -17.10
C TYR A 384 -8.78 32.93 -16.82
N ASP A 385 -9.66 32.82 -17.82
CA ASP A 385 -10.98 32.20 -17.65
C ASP A 385 -10.95 30.68 -17.86
N ASP A 386 -10.01 30.19 -18.67
CA ASP A 386 -9.79 28.78 -18.93
C ASP A 386 -8.46 28.32 -18.32
N ILE A 387 -8.51 27.24 -17.54
CA ILE A 387 -7.35 26.62 -16.89
C ILE A 387 -7.24 25.16 -17.35
N VAL A 388 -6.07 24.78 -17.86
CA VAL A 388 -5.72 23.40 -18.18
C VAL A 388 -4.85 22.81 -17.07
N ILE A 389 -5.27 21.68 -16.53
CA ILE A 389 -4.46 20.80 -15.67
C ILE A 389 -3.98 19.63 -16.54
N ASP A 390 -2.71 19.66 -16.93
CA ASP A 390 -2.12 18.65 -17.80
C ASP A 390 -1.44 17.55 -16.99
N LEU A 391 -2.02 16.34 -17.05
CA LEU A 391 -1.58 15.13 -16.38
C LEU A 391 -1.05 14.09 -17.37
N LYS A 392 -0.75 14.46 -18.62
CA LYS A 392 -0.36 13.52 -19.68
C LYS A 392 0.90 12.70 -19.36
N CYS A 393 1.75 13.19 -18.46
CA CYS A 393 2.98 12.53 -18.01
C CYS A 393 2.91 12.10 -16.52
N ASN A 394 1.74 12.23 -15.88
CA ASN A 394 1.60 12.04 -14.44
C ASN A 394 1.24 10.59 -14.07
N GLY A 395 2.23 9.86 -13.55
CA GLY A 395 2.05 8.48 -13.10
C GLY A 395 1.32 8.31 -11.75
N GLY A 396 0.95 9.41 -11.08
CA GLY A 396 0.30 9.41 -9.77
C GLY A 396 1.15 10.01 -8.66
N GLY A 397 0.98 9.50 -7.44
CA GLY A 397 1.61 9.99 -6.22
C GLY A 397 0.63 9.97 -5.05
N LEU A 398 0.74 10.95 -4.16
CA LEU A 398 -0.11 11.09 -2.98
C LEU A 398 -1.55 11.45 -3.36
N ILE A 399 -2.52 10.71 -2.83
CA ILE A 399 -3.95 10.99 -2.99
C ILE A 399 -4.29 12.38 -2.42
N SER A 400 -3.74 12.73 -1.26
CA SER A 400 -3.94 14.04 -0.63
C SER A 400 -3.49 15.20 -1.52
N SER A 401 -2.33 15.09 -2.17
CA SER A 401 -1.86 16.09 -3.14
C SER A 401 -2.79 16.20 -4.35
N ALA A 402 -3.36 15.09 -4.83
CA ALA A 402 -4.37 15.13 -5.89
C ALA A 402 -5.66 15.83 -5.42
N ILE A 403 -6.13 15.56 -4.20
CA ILE A 403 -7.27 16.24 -3.58
C ILE A 403 -6.99 17.75 -3.46
N HIS A 404 -5.78 18.15 -3.05
CA HIS A 404 -5.40 19.56 -3.01
C HIS A 404 -5.56 20.26 -4.35
N VAL A 405 -5.24 19.61 -5.47
CA VAL A 405 -5.48 20.21 -6.79
C VAL A 405 -6.98 20.38 -7.05
N LEU A 406 -7.80 19.39 -6.67
CA LEU A 406 -9.26 19.43 -6.82
C LEU A 406 -9.93 20.56 -6.02
N THR A 407 -9.35 20.97 -4.88
CA THR A 407 -9.90 22.07 -4.06
C THR A 407 -9.95 23.42 -4.80
N TYR A 408 -9.05 23.63 -5.78
CA TYR A 408 -9.15 24.82 -6.64
C TYR A 408 -10.36 24.75 -7.60
N MET A 409 -10.84 23.55 -7.93
CA MET A 409 -11.91 23.32 -8.92
C MET A 409 -13.31 23.32 -8.30
N THR A 410 -13.43 23.17 -6.98
CA THR A 410 -14.73 23.15 -6.29
C THR A 410 -14.63 23.51 -4.81
N ASP A 411 -15.65 24.17 -4.29
CA ASP A 411 -15.90 24.39 -2.86
C ASP A 411 -16.83 23.32 -2.24
N ASP A 412 -17.38 22.41 -3.05
CA ASP A 412 -18.18 21.30 -2.56
C ASP A 412 -17.29 20.18 -1.98
N PRO A 413 -17.79 19.38 -1.03
CA PRO A 413 -17.01 18.25 -0.52
C PRO A 413 -16.60 17.29 -1.63
N ILE A 414 -15.31 16.98 -1.72
CA ILE A 414 -14.71 16.13 -2.74
C ILE A 414 -14.83 14.67 -2.30
N PRO A 415 -15.59 13.81 -3.00
CA PRO A 415 -15.74 12.41 -2.65
C PRO A 415 -14.56 11.57 -3.14
N VAL A 416 -13.96 10.78 -2.26
CA VAL A 416 -13.04 9.68 -2.61
C VAL A 416 -13.68 8.38 -2.18
N GLY A 417 -13.94 7.52 -3.16
CA GLY A 417 -14.56 6.22 -2.94
C GLY A 417 -13.50 5.13 -2.77
N TYR A 418 -13.73 4.23 -1.82
CA TYR A 418 -12.90 3.04 -1.60
C TYR A 418 -13.73 1.77 -1.62
N LEU A 419 -13.13 0.67 -2.04
CA LEU A 419 -13.66 -0.68 -2.02
C LEU A 419 -12.60 -1.60 -1.46
N ASP A 420 -12.96 -2.35 -0.44
CA ASP A 420 -12.28 -3.60 -0.15
C ASP A 420 -12.95 -4.71 -0.97
N PRO A 421 -12.28 -5.23 -2.01
CA PRO A 421 -12.85 -6.20 -2.94
C PRO A 421 -13.09 -7.56 -2.26
N GLU A 422 -12.32 -7.86 -1.21
CA GLU A 422 -12.41 -9.12 -0.49
C GLU A 422 -13.64 -9.11 0.43
N THR A 423 -13.94 -7.99 1.10
CA THR A 423 -15.15 -7.83 1.94
C THR A 423 -16.38 -7.33 1.20
N GLY A 424 -16.21 -6.72 0.04
CA GLY A 424 -17.24 -5.91 -0.60
C GLY A 424 -17.57 -4.63 0.18
N SER A 425 -16.74 -4.25 1.15
CA SER A 425 -16.90 -3.01 1.89
C SER A 425 -16.68 -1.82 0.99
N MET A 426 -17.57 -0.83 1.04
CA MET A 426 -17.49 0.37 0.23
C MET A 426 -17.60 1.63 1.06
N ALA A 427 -16.57 2.48 0.91
CA ALA A 427 -16.46 3.77 1.55
C ALA A 427 -16.63 4.93 0.59
N THR A 428 -17.09 6.05 1.13
CA THR A 428 -16.82 7.35 0.53
C THR A 428 -16.49 8.35 1.61
N ILE A 429 -15.33 8.98 1.45
CA ILE A 429 -14.83 10.01 2.34
C ILE A 429 -14.89 11.34 1.61
N TYR A 430 -15.39 12.36 2.29
CA TYR A 430 -15.60 13.67 1.70
C TYR A 430 -14.62 14.67 2.30
N TYR A 431 -13.80 15.25 1.43
CA TYR A 431 -12.76 16.20 1.82
C TYR A 431 -13.12 17.63 1.46
N LYS A 432 -12.59 18.57 2.23
CA LYS A 432 -12.56 19.99 1.90
C LYS A 432 -11.21 20.59 2.21
N SER A 433 -10.92 21.75 1.61
CA SER A 433 -9.86 22.58 2.14
C SER A 433 -10.34 23.32 3.38
N ILE A 434 -9.48 23.42 4.40
CA ILE A 434 -9.73 24.20 5.61
C ILE A 434 -10.00 25.68 5.26
N ASP A 435 -9.21 26.21 4.32
CA ASP A 435 -9.35 27.54 3.77
C ASP A 435 -9.64 27.46 2.26
N SER A 436 -10.84 27.88 1.85
CA SER A 436 -11.24 27.81 0.43
C SER A 436 -10.23 28.52 -0.48
N ASN A 437 -9.77 27.77 -1.48
CA ASN A 437 -8.91 28.21 -2.59
C ASN A 437 -9.62 28.09 -3.95
N PHE A 438 -10.93 27.83 -3.96
CA PHE A 438 -11.73 27.64 -5.17
C PHE A 438 -11.63 28.83 -6.13
N LEU A 439 -11.48 28.53 -7.43
CA LEU A 439 -11.57 29.50 -8.51
C LEU A 439 -12.73 29.12 -9.44
N ASP A 440 -13.71 30.02 -9.55
CA ASP A 440 -14.83 29.88 -10.50
C ASP A 440 -14.34 30.10 -11.95
N LYS A 441 -13.85 29.03 -12.58
CA LYS A 441 -13.16 28.99 -13.88
C LYS A 441 -13.60 27.79 -14.70
N ASN A 442 -13.33 27.82 -16.01
CA ASN A 442 -13.51 26.65 -16.86
C ASN A 442 -12.26 25.76 -16.77
N TYR A 443 -12.42 24.56 -16.24
CA TYR A 443 -11.32 23.61 -16.12
C TYR A 443 -11.31 22.57 -17.23
N TYR A 444 -10.11 22.25 -17.68
CA TYR A 444 -9.82 21.20 -18.64
C TYR A 444 -8.71 20.31 -18.07
N VAL A 445 -8.84 18.99 -18.22
CA VAL A 445 -7.83 18.03 -17.76
C VAL A 445 -7.28 17.30 -18.96
N VAL A 446 -5.95 17.24 -19.08
CA VAL A 446 -5.31 16.43 -20.13
C VAL A 446 -4.90 15.09 -19.55
N SER A 447 -5.36 14.00 -20.16
CA SER A 447 -5.01 12.63 -19.79
C SER A 447 -4.34 11.87 -20.93
N SER A 448 -3.55 10.85 -20.60
CA SER A 448 -2.95 9.94 -21.57
C SER A 448 -2.79 8.53 -20.99
N LYS A 449 -2.28 7.57 -21.78
CA LYS A 449 -1.87 6.25 -21.27
C LYS A 449 -0.70 6.27 -20.28
N ALA A 450 -0.12 7.43 -19.97
CA ALA A 450 0.80 7.62 -18.84
C ALA A 450 0.11 8.24 -17.60
N THR A 451 -1.15 8.66 -17.70
CA THR A 451 -1.94 9.10 -16.53
C THR A 451 -2.38 7.87 -15.73
N PHE A 452 -1.87 7.69 -14.51
CA PHE A 452 -2.04 6.46 -13.72
C PHE A 452 -2.19 6.74 -12.21
N SER A 453 -2.68 5.75 -11.43
CA SER A 453 -2.78 5.80 -9.96
C SER A 453 -3.54 7.04 -9.44
N ALA A 454 -3.01 7.83 -8.50
CA ALA A 454 -3.69 9.04 -8.00
C ALA A 454 -4.08 10.05 -9.11
N ALA A 455 -3.39 10.07 -10.26
CA ALA A 455 -3.80 10.88 -11.41
C ALA A 455 -5.03 10.33 -12.13
N ASN A 456 -5.17 9.00 -12.14
CA ASN A 456 -6.38 8.35 -12.59
C ASN A 456 -7.57 8.63 -11.64
N LEU A 457 -7.33 8.61 -10.32
CA LEU A 457 -8.32 9.02 -9.32
C LEU A 457 -8.76 10.48 -9.53
N PHE A 458 -7.82 11.40 -9.67
CA PHE A 458 -8.11 12.81 -9.98
C PHE A 458 -8.99 12.93 -11.21
N THR A 459 -8.62 12.24 -12.29
CA THR A 459 -9.38 12.24 -13.55
C THR A 459 -10.80 11.67 -13.35
N SER A 460 -10.95 10.61 -12.56
CA SER A 460 -12.25 10.04 -12.20
C SER A 460 -13.12 11.04 -11.45
N ILE A 461 -12.58 11.69 -10.42
CA ILE A 461 -13.31 12.66 -9.59
C ILE A 461 -13.75 13.86 -10.42
N VAL A 462 -12.88 14.39 -11.28
CA VAL A 462 -13.23 15.48 -12.21
C VAL A 462 -14.39 15.08 -13.12
N LYS A 463 -14.34 13.87 -13.70
CA LYS A 463 -15.41 13.36 -14.56
C LYS A 463 -16.71 13.14 -13.81
N ASP A 464 -16.61 12.56 -12.62
CA ASP A 464 -17.76 12.14 -11.83
C ASP A 464 -18.53 13.29 -11.21
N ASN A 465 -17.83 14.39 -10.92
CA ASN A 465 -18.42 15.59 -10.33
C ASN A 465 -18.56 16.72 -11.35
N GLU A 466 -18.35 16.45 -12.64
CA GLU A 466 -18.49 17.43 -13.73
C GLU A 466 -17.65 18.70 -13.51
N LEU A 467 -16.47 18.56 -12.88
CA LEU A 467 -15.61 19.69 -12.49
C LEU A 467 -14.84 20.30 -13.66
N GLY A 468 -14.75 19.58 -14.78
CA GLY A 468 -14.01 20.01 -15.96
C GLY A 468 -14.19 19.05 -17.13
N THR A 469 -13.66 19.42 -18.30
CA THR A 469 -13.68 18.57 -19.50
C THR A 469 -12.35 17.83 -19.65
N ILE A 470 -12.38 16.51 -19.82
CA ILE A 470 -11.19 15.69 -20.02
C ILE A 470 -10.87 15.59 -21.53
N ILE A 471 -9.62 15.86 -21.89
CA ILE A 471 -9.11 15.88 -23.27
C ILE A 471 -7.88 14.96 -23.34
N GLY A 472 -7.75 14.15 -24.39
CA GLY A 472 -6.54 13.36 -24.61
C GLY A 472 -6.84 11.90 -24.90
N ASP A 473 -6.19 10.98 -24.20
CA ASP A 473 -6.45 9.54 -24.28
C ASP A 473 -6.99 9.01 -22.94
N THR A 474 -7.56 7.81 -22.96
CA THR A 474 -8.01 7.10 -21.76
C THR A 474 -6.82 6.90 -20.83
N SER A 475 -6.94 7.35 -19.57
CA SER A 475 -5.93 7.08 -18.54
C SER A 475 -5.69 5.58 -18.40
N LEU A 476 -4.55 5.19 -17.83
CA LEU A 476 -4.16 3.78 -17.79
C LEU A 476 -4.81 2.99 -16.64
N GLY A 477 -5.45 3.68 -15.71
CA GLY A 477 -6.06 3.06 -14.53
C GLY A 477 -5.16 3.12 -13.30
N GLY A 478 -5.10 2.01 -12.56
CA GLY A 478 -4.51 1.97 -11.23
C GLY A 478 -5.57 2.34 -10.21
N ALA A 479 -6.18 1.32 -9.61
CA ALA A 479 -7.21 1.50 -8.59
C ALA A 479 -6.71 1.22 -7.19
N CYS A 480 -5.64 0.46 -6.97
CA CYS A 480 -5.26 0.07 -5.62
C CYS A 480 -4.15 0.92 -5.03
N ALA A 481 -4.12 1.03 -3.71
CA ALA A 481 -2.91 1.40 -3.00
C ALA A 481 -1.83 0.34 -3.21
N ILE A 482 -0.57 0.74 -3.09
CA ILE A 482 0.57 -0.18 -3.23
C ILE A 482 0.96 -0.68 -1.85
N GLN A 483 1.10 -1.98 -1.70
CA GLN A 483 1.73 -2.60 -0.54
C GLN A 483 3.09 -3.19 -0.92
N TYR A 484 4.04 -3.15 0.00
CA TYR A 484 5.29 -3.93 -0.09
C TYR A 484 5.15 -5.21 0.69
N THR A 485 5.71 -6.30 0.16
CA THR A 485 5.87 -7.51 0.94
C THR A 485 7.25 -8.15 0.72
N VAL A 486 7.74 -8.75 1.79
CA VAL A 486 8.96 -9.56 1.84
C VAL A 486 8.55 -11.03 1.92
N THR A 487 8.90 -11.77 0.89
CA THR A 487 8.64 -13.21 0.79
C THR A 487 9.65 -14.05 1.59
N PRO A 488 9.33 -15.33 1.89
CA PRO A 488 10.22 -16.25 2.61
C PRO A 488 11.64 -16.38 2.04
N ASP A 489 11.80 -16.34 0.71
CA ASP A 489 13.11 -16.38 0.04
C ASP A 489 13.84 -15.02 0.01
N GLY A 490 13.21 -13.99 0.56
CA GLY A 490 13.72 -12.63 0.62
C GLY A 490 13.46 -11.81 -0.64
N SER A 491 12.67 -12.31 -1.59
CA SER A 491 12.20 -11.46 -2.68
C SER A 491 11.26 -10.38 -2.16
N ILE A 492 11.30 -9.21 -2.78
CA ILE A 492 10.46 -8.06 -2.44
C ILE A 492 9.62 -7.73 -3.67
N PHE A 493 8.31 -7.66 -3.50
CA PHE A 493 7.41 -7.17 -4.54
C PHE A 493 6.51 -6.06 -4.01
N THR A 494 6.09 -5.19 -4.92
CA THR A 494 4.91 -4.35 -4.71
C THR A 494 3.68 -5.05 -5.27
N SER A 495 2.52 -4.75 -4.73
CA SER A 495 1.23 -5.30 -5.17
C SER A 495 0.08 -4.33 -4.95
N SER A 496 -0.96 -4.49 -5.77
CA SER A 496 -2.28 -3.87 -5.53
C SER A 496 -2.89 -4.43 -4.24
N SER A 497 -2.99 -3.61 -3.19
CA SER A 497 -3.60 -4.00 -1.92
C SER A 497 -5.12 -4.09 -2.00
N ASN A 498 -5.76 -4.58 -0.93
CA ASN A 498 -7.21 -4.59 -0.79
C ASN A 498 -7.84 -3.20 -0.61
N THR A 499 -7.08 -2.12 -0.68
CA THR A 499 -7.63 -0.76 -0.70
C THR A 499 -7.79 -0.28 -2.14
N GLY A 500 -8.93 -0.61 -2.75
CA GLY A 500 -9.29 -0.25 -4.12
C GLY A 500 -10.05 1.08 -4.23
N LEU A 501 -9.80 1.85 -5.28
CA LEU A 501 -10.43 3.15 -5.56
C LEU A 501 -11.58 2.95 -6.54
N ILE A 502 -12.73 3.57 -6.22
CA ILE A 502 -13.96 3.43 -7.00
C ILE A 502 -14.50 4.77 -7.49
N ASN A 503 -15.20 4.73 -8.62
CA ASN A 503 -15.95 5.87 -9.15
C ASN A 503 -17.29 6.06 -8.40
N ARG A 504 -18.04 7.12 -8.74
CA ARG A 504 -19.34 7.42 -8.10
C ARG A 504 -20.41 6.32 -8.19
N ASN A 505 -20.22 5.33 -9.07
CA ASN A 505 -21.12 4.19 -9.24
C ASN A 505 -20.66 2.94 -8.46
N GLY A 506 -19.58 3.04 -7.69
CA GLY A 506 -19.02 1.94 -6.91
C GLY A 506 -18.21 0.95 -7.72
N LEU A 507 -17.69 1.35 -8.90
CA LEU A 507 -16.86 0.48 -9.75
C LEU A 507 -15.39 0.86 -9.64
N LEU A 508 -14.51 -0.14 -9.53
CA LEU A 508 -13.05 0.04 -9.56
C LEU A 508 -12.61 0.82 -10.80
N ILE A 509 -11.72 1.79 -10.60
CA ILE A 509 -11.17 2.64 -11.68
C ILE A 509 -9.95 2.03 -12.37
N GLU A 510 -9.77 0.71 -12.25
CA GLU A 510 -8.56 -0.02 -12.63
C GLU A 510 -8.30 -0.02 -14.15
N ASN A 511 -9.34 0.13 -14.96
CA ASN A 511 -9.23 0.18 -16.43
C ASN A 511 -9.05 1.59 -17.00
N GLY A 512 -8.97 2.61 -16.14
CA GLY A 512 -8.83 3.99 -16.55
C GLY A 512 -10.15 4.70 -16.85
N ILE A 513 -10.03 5.98 -17.16
CA ILE A 513 -11.12 6.92 -17.36
C ILE A 513 -11.02 7.45 -18.79
N GLU A 514 -12.06 7.19 -19.58
CA GLU A 514 -12.12 7.71 -20.95
C GLU A 514 -12.20 9.24 -20.95
N PRO A 515 -11.56 9.93 -21.91
CA PRO A 515 -11.69 11.37 -22.05
C PRO A 515 -13.07 11.75 -22.60
N ASP A 516 -13.48 13.00 -22.39
CA ASP A 516 -14.67 13.56 -23.04
C ASP A 516 -14.38 13.93 -24.51
N ILE A 517 -13.11 14.22 -24.82
CA ILE A 517 -12.61 14.50 -26.16
C ILE A 517 -11.33 13.71 -26.41
N PHE A 518 -11.34 12.81 -27.38
CA PHE A 518 -10.12 12.12 -27.79
C PHE A 518 -9.16 13.04 -28.56
N LEU A 519 -7.90 13.07 -28.14
CA LEU A 519 -6.77 13.74 -28.78
C LEU A 519 -5.50 12.89 -28.60
N ILE A 520 -5.24 12.02 -29.58
CA ILE A 520 -4.14 11.02 -29.55
C ILE A 520 -3.03 11.38 -30.57
N GLU A 521 -3.32 12.22 -31.57
CA GLU A 521 -2.36 12.59 -32.60
C GLU A 521 -1.53 13.81 -32.19
N LEU A 522 -0.20 13.71 -32.33
CA LEU A 522 0.64 14.87 -32.56
C LEU A 522 0.37 15.32 -34.00
N ALA A 523 -0.46 16.35 -34.18
CA ALA A 523 -0.62 16.93 -35.51
C ALA A 523 0.78 17.34 -36.01
N GLU A 524 1.17 16.87 -37.20
CA GLU A 524 2.54 16.93 -37.75
C GLU A 524 3.16 18.36 -37.81
N ASP A 525 2.42 19.41 -37.45
CA ASP A 525 2.83 20.82 -37.43
C ASP A 525 2.51 21.61 -36.12
N GLU A 526 1.84 21.03 -35.10
CA GLU A 526 1.47 21.73 -33.84
C GLU A 526 2.07 21.07 -32.57
N ILE A 527 2.50 21.90 -31.62
CA ILE A 527 2.84 21.45 -30.25
C ILE A 527 1.53 20.97 -29.59
N TYR A 528 1.51 19.78 -28.99
CA TYR A 528 0.31 19.15 -28.40
C TYR A 528 -0.53 20.11 -27.53
N GLU A 529 0.12 20.93 -26.70
CA GLU A 529 -0.52 21.94 -25.86
C GLU A 529 -1.33 22.97 -26.68
N GLN A 530 -0.82 23.38 -27.84
CA GLN A 530 -1.52 24.27 -28.76
C GLN A 530 -2.76 23.59 -29.34
N SER A 531 -2.70 22.30 -29.65
CA SER A 531 -3.86 21.55 -30.13
C SER A 531 -4.94 21.44 -29.05
N VAL A 532 -4.57 21.24 -27.78
CA VAL A 532 -5.51 21.31 -26.64
C VAL A 532 -6.17 22.70 -26.57
N VAL A 533 -5.39 23.77 -26.64
CA VAL A 533 -5.91 25.16 -26.62
C VAL A 533 -6.82 25.47 -27.80
N ASN A 534 -6.49 24.96 -29.00
CA ASN A 534 -7.31 25.11 -30.19
C ASN A 534 -8.69 24.43 -30.01
N ILE A 535 -8.72 23.25 -29.38
CA ILE A 535 -9.97 22.55 -29.04
C ILE A 535 -10.81 23.39 -28.07
N ILE A 536 -10.20 23.89 -27.00
CA ILE A 536 -10.88 24.72 -25.99
C ILE A 536 -11.53 25.94 -26.66
N LYS A 537 -10.76 26.67 -27.47
CA LYS A 537 -11.24 27.86 -28.19
C LYS A 537 -12.36 27.56 -29.18
N SER A 538 -12.36 26.40 -29.81
CA SER A 538 -13.41 26.00 -30.76
C SER A 538 -14.77 25.77 -30.10
N LYS A 539 -14.82 25.61 -28.76
CA LYS A 539 -16.03 25.39 -27.97
C LYS A 539 -16.62 26.66 -27.35
N ARG A 540 -15.92 27.79 -27.44
CA ARG A 540 -16.36 29.09 -26.89
C ARG A 540 -17.47 29.76 -27.72
#